data_AF-A0A7G2N1B2-F1
#
_entry.id   AF-A0A7G2N1B2-F1
#
_cell.length_a   1.000
_cell.length_b   1.000
_cell.length_c   1.000
_cell.angle_alpha   90.00
_cell.angle_beta   90.00
_cell.angle_gamma   90.00
#
_symmetry.space_group_name_H-M   'P 1'
#
loop_
_entity.id
_entity.type
_entity.pdbx_description
1 polymer ?
#
loop_
_entity_poly.entity_id
_entity_poly.type
_entity_poly.pdbx_seq_one_letter_code
_entity_poly.pdbx_strand_id
1 'polypeptide(L)'
;MPKIVREDDNFSSFIWKDLPLEALAFVHENYFSDEMTVDEYIKIYFLNNIKYFKYEADRLFEEAKEKAISEGTFPEILNQVWTRQVIKKSDTTSENELKTLFSPNKSKDKSVVERRIMTQKMQQIENELEDLSRMGRNFEENNLAFISSTQTLFNTLDELASQTSQHDQNEAYQEQAIFYELKQMLLSSINLQNDMLKEKSRKIKIEKEDIFEKIYKERNNLVW
;
A
#
# COMPACT_ATOMS: atom_id res chain seq x y z
N MET A 1 -24.91 -26.33 -0.29
CA MET A 1 -24.18 -25.09 -0.63
C MET A 1 -23.61 -24.54 0.66
N PRO A 2 -22.29 -24.47 0.83
CA PRO A 2 -21.72 -23.82 2.01
C PRO A 2 -22.10 -22.35 1.94
N LYS A 3 -22.80 -21.86 2.97
CA LYS A 3 -23.09 -20.43 3.14
C LYS A 3 -21.75 -19.73 3.37
N ILE A 4 -21.28 -19.01 2.36
CA ILE A 4 -20.22 -18.02 2.54
C ILE A 4 -20.84 -16.94 3.41
N VAL A 5 -20.46 -16.94 4.69
CA VAL A 5 -20.83 -15.91 5.65
C VAL A 5 -20.18 -14.62 5.17
N ARG A 6 -20.99 -13.73 4.58
CA ARG A 6 -20.65 -12.32 4.46
C ARG A 6 -20.74 -11.72 5.85
N GLU A 7 -19.63 -11.73 6.57
CA GLU A 7 -19.47 -10.96 7.80
C GLU A 7 -18.82 -9.63 7.43
N ASP A 8 -19.69 -8.68 7.10
CA ASP A 8 -19.35 -7.26 7.15
C ASP A 8 -18.63 -6.97 8.49
N ASP A 9 -17.53 -6.19 8.41
CA ASP A 9 -16.78 -5.57 9.53
C ASP A 9 -15.51 -6.20 10.15
N ASN A 10 -14.91 -7.30 9.68
CA ASN A 10 -13.59 -7.71 10.24
C ASN A 10 -12.58 -8.42 9.32
N PHE A 11 -12.71 -8.31 8.00
CA PHE A 11 -11.79 -8.94 7.05
C PHE A 11 -10.44 -8.23 6.85
N SER A 12 -10.21 -7.05 7.44
CA SER A 12 -9.16 -6.11 7.01
C SER A 12 -7.88 -6.01 7.89
N SER A 13 -7.77 -6.71 9.02
CA SER A 13 -6.73 -6.34 10.01
C SER A 13 -5.56 -7.32 10.18
N PHE A 14 -5.48 -8.38 9.38
CA PHE A 14 -4.42 -9.37 9.51
C PHE A 14 -3.36 -9.20 8.42
N ILE A 15 -2.32 -8.43 8.76
CA ILE A 15 -1.10 -8.33 7.96
C ILE A 15 -0.13 -9.39 8.47
N TRP A 16 0.19 -10.37 7.63
CA TRP A 16 1.25 -11.31 7.93
C TRP A 16 2.58 -10.57 8.03
N LYS A 17 3.37 -10.88 9.08
CA LYS A 17 4.75 -10.37 9.16
C LYS A 17 5.60 -10.89 7.99
N ASP A 18 5.32 -12.11 7.56
CA ASP A 18 5.87 -12.78 6.38
C ASP A 18 4.75 -13.68 5.81
N LEU A 19 4.52 -13.66 4.50
CA LEU A 19 3.57 -14.56 3.84
C LEU A 19 3.94 -16.03 4.16
N PRO A 20 2.98 -16.89 4.51
CA PRO A 20 3.22 -18.32 4.66
C PRO A 20 3.56 -18.94 3.30
N LEU A 21 4.19 -20.11 3.32
CA LEU A 21 4.69 -20.79 2.12
C LEU A 21 3.56 -21.05 1.11
N GLU A 22 2.37 -21.38 1.60
CA GLU A 22 1.18 -21.61 0.77
C GLU A 22 0.73 -20.33 0.06
N ALA A 23 0.89 -19.16 0.67
CA ALA A 23 0.56 -17.87 0.06
C ALA A 23 1.62 -17.45 -0.95
N LEU A 24 2.89 -17.69 -0.65
CA LEU A 24 3.99 -17.47 -1.60
C LEU A 24 3.87 -18.38 -2.83
N ALA A 25 3.51 -19.65 -2.63
CA ALA A 25 3.23 -20.58 -3.72
C ALA A 25 2.04 -20.11 -4.58
N PHE A 26 1.00 -19.56 -3.95
CA PHE A 26 -0.14 -19.01 -4.66
C PHE A 26 0.21 -17.76 -5.50
N VAL A 27 1.01 -16.83 -4.95
CA VAL A 27 1.51 -15.68 -5.74
C VAL A 27 2.38 -16.16 -6.89
N HIS A 28 3.27 -17.12 -6.62
CA HIS A 28 4.12 -17.71 -7.63
C HIS A 28 3.31 -18.32 -8.78
N GLU A 29 2.30 -19.14 -8.46
CA GLU A 29 1.47 -19.81 -9.47
C GLU A 29 0.74 -18.80 -10.39
N ASN A 30 0.29 -17.67 -9.82
CA ASN A 30 -0.47 -16.66 -10.55
C ASN A 30 0.39 -15.66 -11.37
N TYR A 31 1.65 -15.43 -10.98
CA TYR A 31 2.46 -14.33 -11.55
C TYR A 31 3.87 -14.71 -11.99
N PHE A 32 4.47 -15.74 -11.40
CA PHE A 32 5.90 -16.04 -11.57
C PHE A 32 6.18 -17.50 -11.98
N SER A 33 5.14 -18.27 -12.29
CA SER A 33 5.24 -19.69 -12.64
C SER A 33 6.03 -19.95 -13.93
N ASP A 34 6.04 -18.99 -14.84
CA ASP A 34 6.82 -19.04 -16.09
C ASP A 34 8.26 -18.52 -15.94
N GLU A 35 8.57 -17.80 -14.87
CA GLU A 35 9.86 -17.08 -14.73
C GLU A 35 10.87 -17.81 -13.84
N MET A 36 10.41 -18.48 -12.79
CA MET A 36 11.27 -19.15 -11.82
C MET A 36 10.56 -20.30 -11.13
N THR A 37 11.30 -21.11 -10.37
CA THR A 37 10.69 -22.15 -9.53
C THR A 37 10.13 -21.58 -8.22
N VAL A 38 9.13 -22.25 -7.63
CA VAL A 38 8.57 -21.90 -6.30
C VAL A 38 9.68 -21.76 -5.25
N ASP A 39 10.66 -22.67 -5.26
CA ASP A 39 11.75 -22.69 -4.29
C ASP A 39 12.70 -21.49 -4.45
N GLU A 40 12.95 -21.05 -5.69
CA GLU A 40 13.74 -19.85 -5.97
C GLU A 40 12.99 -18.59 -5.54
N TYR A 41 11.70 -18.50 -5.84
CA TYR A 41 10.83 -17.39 -5.43
C TYR A 41 10.79 -17.25 -3.90
N ILE A 42 10.57 -18.36 -3.18
CA ILE A 42 10.54 -18.39 -1.71
C ILE A 42 11.90 -17.98 -1.13
N LYS A 43 13.02 -18.45 -1.71
CA LYS A 43 14.36 -18.04 -1.28
C LYS A 43 14.57 -16.54 -1.46
N ILE A 44 14.15 -15.97 -2.59
CA ILE A 44 14.28 -14.52 -2.85
C ILE A 44 13.45 -13.72 -1.83
N TYR A 45 12.23 -14.17 -1.53
CA TYR A 45 11.34 -13.55 -0.53
C TYR A 45 11.98 -13.47 0.86
N PHE A 46 12.53 -14.59 1.37
CA PHE A 46 13.12 -14.62 2.72
C PHE A 46 14.54 -14.06 2.81
N LEU A 47 15.36 -14.20 1.77
CA LEU A 47 16.70 -13.62 1.75
C LEU A 47 16.65 -12.09 1.62
N ASN A 48 15.55 -11.54 1.09
CA ASN A 48 15.34 -10.09 0.91
C ASN A 48 16.50 -9.42 0.15
N ASN A 49 17.14 -10.17 -0.76
CA ASN A 49 18.28 -9.70 -1.55
C ASN A 49 17.88 -8.65 -2.60
N ILE A 50 16.59 -8.59 -2.95
CA ILE A 50 16.02 -7.62 -3.88
C ILE A 50 15.20 -6.62 -3.06
N LYS A 51 15.60 -5.36 -3.11
CA LYS A 51 14.92 -4.27 -2.39
C LYS A 51 13.46 -4.19 -2.86
N TYR A 52 12.53 -4.08 -1.91
CA TYR A 52 11.07 -4.01 -2.12
C TYR A 52 10.39 -5.29 -2.63
N PHE A 53 11.12 -6.39 -2.85
CA PHE A 53 10.53 -7.64 -3.33
C PHE A 53 9.44 -8.19 -2.39
N LYS A 54 9.68 -8.10 -1.08
CA LYS A 54 8.72 -8.51 -0.07
C LYS A 54 7.42 -7.70 -0.13
N TYR A 55 7.54 -6.37 -0.27
CA TYR A 55 6.37 -5.49 -0.39
C TYR A 55 5.59 -5.77 -1.69
N GLU A 56 6.30 -6.05 -2.78
CA GLU A 56 5.68 -6.41 -4.06
C GLU A 56 4.94 -7.75 -3.98
N ALA A 57 5.54 -8.76 -3.35
CA ALA A 57 4.91 -10.06 -3.12
C ALA A 57 3.66 -9.95 -2.22
N ASP A 58 3.70 -9.10 -1.20
CA ASP A 58 2.55 -8.85 -0.33
C ASP A 58 1.42 -8.14 -1.11
N ARG A 59 1.75 -7.17 -1.98
CA ARG A 59 0.77 -6.50 -2.87
C ARG A 59 0.13 -7.48 -3.86
N LEU A 60 0.96 -8.29 -4.53
CA LEU A 60 0.50 -9.27 -5.52
C LEU A 60 -0.36 -10.35 -4.88
N PHE A 61 -0.10 -10.72 -3.62
CA PHE A 61 -0.97 -11.63 -2.87
C PHE A 61 -2.37 -11.03 -2.66
N GLU A 62 -2.47 -9.77 -2.26
CA GLU A 62 -3.76 -9.10 -2.07
C GLU A 62 -4.55 -9.00 -3.39
N GLU A 63 -3.88 -8.68 -4.48
CA GLU A 63 -4.47 -8.63 -5.83
C GLU A 63 -4.96 -10.01 -6.29
N ALA A 64 -4.11 -11.05 -6.14
CA ALA A 64 -4.46 -12.44 -6.44
C ALA A 64 -5.66 -12.92 -5.62
N LYS A 65 -5.71 -12.53 -4.35
CA LYS A 65 -6.76 -12.89 -3.42
C LYS A 65 -8.10 -12.27 -3.82
N GLU A 66 -8.13 -10.96 -4.07
CA GLU A 66 -9.36 -10.28 -4.50
C GLU A 66 -9.92 -10.91 -5.78
N LYS A 67 -9.04 -11.18 -6.75
CA LYS A 67 -9.39 -11.84 -8.00
C LYS A 67 -9.94 -13.26 -7.77
N ALA A 68 -9.24 -14.11 -7.04
CA ALA A 68 -9.65 -15.49 -6.80
C ALA A 68 -10.90 -15.62 -5.92
N ILE A 69 -11.15 -14.67 -5.01
CA ILE A 69 -12.41 -14.58 -4.26
C ILE A 69 -13.56 -14.20 -5.20
N SER A 70 -13.34 -13.24 -6.11
CA SER A 70 -14.36 -12.82 -7.08
C SER A 70 -14.73 -13.94 -8.08
N GLU A 71 -13.76 -14.78 -8.44
CA GLU A 71 -13.90 -15.90 -9.37
C GLU A 71 -14.35 -17.20 -8.66
N GLY A 72 -14.37 -17.23 -7.33
CA GLY A 72 -14.72 -18.42 -6.54
C GLY A 72 -13.66 -19.54 -6.61
N THR A 73 -12.44 -19.22 -7.04
CA THR A 73 -11.32 -20.13 -7.26
C THR A 73 -10.29 -20.07 -6.13
N PHE A 74 -10.58 -19.37 -5.04
CA PHE A 74 -9.66 -19.21 -3.92
C PHE A 74 -9.29 -20.57 -3.28
N PRO A 75 -7.98 -20.91 -3.17
CA PRO A 75 -7.56 -22.21 -2.65
C PRO A 75 -8.07 -22.51 -1.24
N GLU A 76 -8.69 -23.67 -1.06
CA GLU A 76 -9.23 -24.08 0.24
C GLU A 76 -8.14 -24.28 1.30
N ILE A 77 -6.92 -24.66 0.88
CA ILE A 77 -5.73 -24.73 1.73
C ILE A 77 -5.40 -23.35 2.33
N LEU A 78 -5.44 -22.29 1.52
CA LEU A 78 -5.22 -20.92 2.01
C LEU A 78 -6.33 -20.48 2.95
N ASN A 79 -7.58 -20.83 2.64
CA ASN A 79 -8.70 -20.58 3.54
C ASN A 79 -8.53 -21.30 4.89
N GLN A 80 -8.00 -22.52 4.91
CA GLN A 80 -7.72 -23.27 6.14
C GLN A 80 -6.53 -22.70 6.93
N VAL A 81 -5.44 -22.31 6.27
CA VAL A 81 -4.29 -21.65 6.90
C VAL A 81 -4.73 -20.33 7.53
N TRP A 82 -5.58 -19.58 6.83
CA TRP A 82 -6.18 -18.34 7.31
C TRP A 82 -7.10 -18.57 8.50
N THR A 83 -8.09 -19.47 8.36
CA THR A 83 -9.06 -19.78 9.41
C THR A 83 -8.34 -20.33 10.66
N ARG A 84 -7.30 -21.16 10.54
CA ARG A 84 -6.50 -21.64 11.69
C ARG A 84 -5.74 -20.53 12.41
N GLN A 85 -5.29 -19.49 11.70
CA GLN A 85 -4.58 -18.36 12.32
C GLN A 85 -5.54 -17.35 12.94
N VAL A 86 -6.74 -17.18 12.37
CA VAL A 86 -7.82 -16.37 12.95
C VAL A 86 -8.41 -17.04 14.19
N ILE A 87 -8.66 -18.36 14.15
CA ILE A 87 -9.20 -19.14 15.28
C ILE A 87 -8.22 -19.23 16.47
N LYS A 88 -6.90 -19.16 16.24
CA LYS A 88 -5.92 -19.06 17.33
C LYS A 88 -6.11 -17.82 18.22
N LYS A 89 -6.89 -16.81 17.80
CA LYS A 89 -7.29 -15.67 18.65
C LYS A 89 -8.65 -15.84 19.33
N SER A 90 -9.49 -16.80 18.95
CA SER A 90 -10.86 -16.94 19.47
C SER A 90 -11.12 -18.21 20.28
N ASP A 91 -10.32 -19.27 20.14
CA ASP A 91 -10.52 -20.51 20.90
C ASP A 91 -9.43 -20.72 21.96
N THR A 92 -9.64 -20.11 23.12
CA THR A 92 -9.15 -20.71 24.38
C THR A 92 -10.29 -21.49 25.02
N THR A 93 -10.42 -22.78 24.70
CA THR A 93 -10.83 -23.79 25.70
C THR A 93 -10.32 -25.17 25.30
N SER A 94 -9.06 -25.49 25.61
CA SER A 94 -8.61 -26.79 26.15
C SER A 94 -7.06 -26.81 26.20
N GLU A 95 -6.50 -26.07 27.15
CA GLU A 95 -5.17 -26.37 27.71
C GLU A 95 -5.37 -26.76 29.18
N ASN A 96 -6.09 -27.87 29.42
CA ASN A 96 -6.31 -28.38 30.78
C ASN A 96 -5.53 -29.66 31.12
N GLU A 97 -4.52 -30.04 30.32
CA GLU A 97 -3.72 -31.23 30.66
C GLU A 97 -2.21 -31.02 30.82
N LEU A 98 -1.66 -29.81 30.69
CA LEU A 98 -0.19 -29.61 30.82
C LEU A 98 0.27 -28.42 31.69
N LYS A 99 -0.60 -27.77 32.47
CA LYS A 99 -0.22 -26.61 33.31
C LYS A 99 -0.57 -26.75 34.80
N THR A 100 -0.50 -27.96 35.35
CA THR A 100 -0.59 -28.19 36.81
C THR A 100 0.74 -28.07 37.57
N LEU A 101 1.84 -27.63 36.93
CA LEU A 101 3.13 -27.51 37.64
C LEU A 101 3.62 -26.10 37.93
N PHE A 102 2.99 -25.05 37.38
CA PHE A 102 3.48 -23.68 37.60
C PHE A 102 2.34 -22.68 37.77
N SER A 103 1.92 -22.53 39.03
CA SER A 103 1.44 -21.25 39.56
C SER A 103 2.25 -20.96 40.83
N PRO A 104 2.66 -19.72 41.11
CA PRO A 104 1.82 -18.53 40.94
C PRO A 104 2.52 -17.29 40.34
N ASN A 105 1.78 -16.49 39.57
CA ASN A 105 1.65 -15.04 39.78
C ASN A 105 0.64 -14.46 38.78
N LYS A 106 -0.56 -14.16 39.27
CA LYS A 106 -1.61 -13.47 38.51
C LYS A 106 -1.32 -11.96 38.51
N SER A 107 -1.62 -11.33 37.36
CA SER A 107 -2.09 -9.94 37.14
C SER A 107 -1.18 -8.87 36.55
N LYS A 108 0.10 -9.12 36.22
CA LYS A 108 0.97 -8.09 35.58
C LYS A 108 1.12 -8.14 34.05
N ASP A 109 0.65 -9.17 33.36
CA ASP A 109 1.06 -9.40 31.95
C ASP A 109 0.14 -8.78 30.86
N LYS A 110 -1.15 -8.59 31.10
CA LYS A 110 -2.08 -8.14 30.04
C LYS A 110 -1.82 -6.70 29.58
N SER A 111 -1.69 -5.77 30.53
CA SER A 111 -1.43 -4.35 30.23
C SER A 111 -0.05 -4.13 29.60
N VAL A 112 0.95 -4.97 29.92
CA VAL A 112 2.28 -4.93 29.29
C VAL A 112 2.19 -5.36 27.82
N VAL A 113 1.45 -6.43 27.52
CA VAL A 113 1.22 -6.89 26.15
C VAL A 113 0.43 -5.86 25.33
N GLU A 114 -0.63 -5.29 25.90
CA GLU A 114 -1.42 -4.23 25.24
C GLU A 114 -0.57 -2.98 24.95
N ARG A 115 0.24 -2.52 25.92
CA ARG A 115 1.21 -1.44 25.69
C ARG A 115 2.17 -1.75 24.55
N ARG A 116 2.66 -3.00 24.45
CA ARG A 116 3.57 -3.42 23.39
C ARG A 116 2.89 -3.39 22.03
N ILE A 117 1.67 -3.89 21.92
CA ILE A 117 0.87 -3.86 20.68
C ILE A 117 0.60 -2.42 20.25
N MET A 118 0.19 -1.55 21.18
CA MET A 118 -0.04 -0.13 20.88
C MET A 118 1.24 0.57 20.43
N THR A 119 2.38 0.27 21.05
CA THR A 119 3.70 0.81 20.64
C THR A 119 4.07 0.36 19.22
N GLN A 120 3.79 -0.90 18.86
CA GLN A 120 4.02 -1.38 17.49
C GLN A 120 3.12 -0.68 16.47
N LYS A 121 1.83 -0.45 16.79
CA LYS A 121 0.92 0.30 15.92
C LYS A 121 1.35 1.75 15.74
N MET A 122 1.79 2.40 16.81
CA MET A 122 2.34 3.76 16.74
C MET A 122 3.54 3.81 15.79
N GLN A 123 4.47 2.86 15.90
CA GLN A 123 5.64 2.78 15.03
C GLN A 123 5.27 2.51 13.56
N GLN A 124 4.23 1.71 13.31
CA GLN A 124 3.70 1.52 11.95
C GLN A 124 3.16 2.82 11.36
N ILE A 125 2.38 3.58 12.15
CA ILE A 125 1.83 4.87 11.71
C ILE A 125 2.95 5.88 11.44
N GLU A 126 4.00 5.91 12.26
CA GLU A 126 5.18 6.76 12.03
C GLU A 126 5.87 6.42 10.70
N ASN A 127 6.09 5.14 10.42
CA ASN A 127 6.66 4.68 9.15
C ASN A 127 5.77 5.07 7.96
N GLU A 128 4.45 4.89 8.07
CA GLU A 128 3.49 5.29 7.03
C GLU A 128 3.52 6.80 6.77
N LEU A 129 3.63 7.62 7.82
CA LEU A 129 3.76 9.08 7.70
C LEU A 129 5.07 9.49 7.04
N GLU A 130 6.17 8.81 7.35
CA GLU A 130 7.46 9.02 6.69
C GLU A 130 7.42 8.63 5.21
N ASP A 131 6.80 7.49 4.89
CA ASP A 131 6.60 7.03 3.52
C ASP A 131 5.73 7.99 2.72
N LEU A 132 4.62 8.49 3.31
CA LEU A 132 3.76 9.51 2.70
C LEU A 132 4.54 10.80 2.42
N SER A 133 5.40 11.21 3.37
CA SER A 133 6.26 12.40 3.21
C SER A 133 7.33 12.21 2.13
N ARG A 134 7.89 11.00 2.00
CA ARG A 134 8.83 10.65 0.92
C ARG A 134 8.13 10.63 -0.43
N MET A 135 6.95 10.02 -0.51
CA MET A 135 6.16 9.97 -1.74
C MET A 135 5.74 11.37 -2.20
N GLY A 136 5.33 12.24 -1.27
CA GLY A 136 5.02 13.63 -1.57
C GLY A 136 6.19 14.40 -2.18
N ARG A 137 7.40 14.25 -1.61
CA ARG A 137 8.63 14.88 -2.16
C ARG A 137 8.98 14.36 -3.54
N ASN A 138 8.98 13.03 -3.74
CA ASN A 138 9.29 12.43 -5.03
C ASN A 138 8.29 12.86 -6.11
N PHE A 139 7.01 12.97 -5.77
CA PHE A 139 6.00 13.45 -6.70
C PHE A 139 6.22 14.91 -7.08
N GLU A 140 6.50 15.78 -6.10
CA GLU A 140 6.77 17.19 -6.35
C GLU A 140 8.01 17.38 -7.24
N GLU A 141 9.10 16.64 -6.98
CA GLU A 141 10.31 16.65 -7.81
C GLU A 141 10.03 16.16 -9.24
N ASN A 142 9.35 15.03 -9.40
CA ASN A 142 9.00 14.49 -10.71
C ASN A 142 8.09 15.44 -11.50
N ASN A 143 7.14 16.09 -10.82
CA ASN A 143 6.22 16.98 -11.48
C ASN A 143 6.89 18.30 -11.88
N LEU A 144 7.80 18.83 -11.06
CA LEU A 144 8.63 19.98 -11.44
C LEU A 144 9.49 19.66 -12.68
N ALA A 145 10.10 18.48 -12.72
CA ALA A 145 10.87 18.03 -13.89
C ALA A 145 10.00 17.87 -15.14
N PHE A 146 8.79 17.32 -14.99
CA PHE A 146 7.81 17.20 -16.07
C PHE A 146 7.40 18.58 -16.61
N ILE A 147 6.98 19.50 -15.74
CA ILE A 147 6.61 20.88 -16.12
C ILE A 147 7.76 21.57 -16.86
N SER A 148 9.00 21.45 -16.35
CA SER A 148 10.16 22.06 -16.97
C SER A 148 10.46 21.48 -18.36
N SER A 149 10.38 20.15 -18.50
CA SER A 149 10.59 19.45 -19.78
C SER A 149 9.53 19.87 -20.81
N THR A 150 8.28 19.90 -20.37
CA THR A 150 7.14 20.35 -21.14
C THR A 150 7.28 21.80 -21.59
N GLN A 151 7.68 22.72 -20.70
CA GLN A 151 7.94 24.12 -21.03
C GLN A 151 9.06 24.25 -22.07
N THR A 152 10.13 23.46 -21.94
CA THR A 152 11.23 23.43 -22.92
C THR A 152 10.73 22.99 -24.29
N LEU A 153 9.96 21.89 -24.36
CA LEU A 153 9.34 21.43 -25.60
C LEU A 153 8.42 22.49 -26.21
N PHE A 154 7.61 23.16 -25.38
CA PHE A 154 6.74 24.24 -25.84
C PHE A 154 7.54 25.38 -26.47
N ASN A 155 8.64 25.79 -25.86
CA ASN A 155 9.50 26.86 -26.40
C ASN A 155 10.17 26.45 -27.71
N THR A 156 10.70 25.23 -27.82
CA THR A 156 11.29 24.72 -29.07
C THR A 156 10.26 24.68 -30.20
N LEU A 157 9.02 24.34 -29.88
CA LEU A 157 7.94 24.29 -30.87
C LEU A 157 7.47 25.69 -31.28
N ASP A 158 7.40 26.64 -30.33
CA ASP A 158 7.14 28.06 -30.61
C ASP A 158 8.20 28.64 -31.58
N GLU A 159 9.49 28.27 -31.40
CA GLU A 159 10.58 28.63 -32.30
C GLU A 159 10.43 28.00 -33.70
N LEU A 160 10.08 26.71 -33.78
CA LEU A 160 9.84 26.02 -35.06
C LEU A 160 8.64 26.60 -35.80
N ALA A 161 7.51 26.83 -35.13
CA ALA A 161 6.31 27.45 -35.71
C ALA A 161 6.62 28.85 -36.28
N SER A 162 7.46 29.61 -35.58
CA SER A 162 7.93 30.92 -36.05
C SER A 162 8.77 30.80 -37.34
N GLN A 163 9.51 29.71 -37.53
CA GLN A 163 10.30 29.44 -38.75
C GLN A 163 9.43 28.95 -39.92
N THR A 164 8.40 28.13 -39.67
CA THR A 164 7.48 27.61 -40.72
C THR A 164 6.41 28.59 -41.17
N SER A 165 6.10 29.62 -40.38
CA SER A 165 5.11 30.68 -40.70
C SER A 165 5.39 31.48 -41.99
N GLN A 166 6.51 31.22 -42.67
CA GLN A 166 6.85 31.81 -43.97
C GLN A 166 6.15 31.14 -45.17
N HIS A 167 5.46 30.01 -45.01
CA HIS A 167 4.97 29.19 -46.14
C HIS A 167 3.45 29.24 -46.40
N ASP A 168 2.60 29.38 -45.38
CA ASP A 168 1.15 29.66 -45.53
C ASP A 168 0.56 30.25 -44.22
N GLN A 169 0.12 31.51 -44.23
CA GLN A 169 -0.14 32.26 -42.99
C GLN A 169 -1.39 31.79 -42.24
N ASN A 170 -2.46 31.39 -42.93
CA ASN A 170 -3.74 31.08 -42.29
C ASN A 170 -3.74 29.73 -41.57
N GLU A 171 -3.11 28.70 -42.13
CA GLU A 171 -2.93 27.40 -41.45
C GLU A 171 -1.99 27.55 -40.25
N ALA A 172 -0.89 28.30 -40.41
CA ALA A 172 0.05 28.56 -39.32
C ALA A 172 -0.60 29.26 -38.11
N TYR A 173 -1.48 30.25 -38.34
CA TYR A 173 -2.21 30.92 -37.24
C TYR A 173 -3.18 29.97 -36.51
N GLN A 174 -3.86 29.08 -37.22
CA GLN A 174 -4.77 28.11 -36.59
C GLN A 174 -4.01 27.06 -35.77
N GLU A 175 -2.92 26.52 -36.32
CA GLU A 175 -2.05 25.58 -35.61
C GLU A 175 -1.46 26.20 -34.35
N GLN A 176 -1.00 27.45 -34.44
CA GLN A 176 -0.45 28.18 -33.32
C GLN A 176 -1.51 28.45 -32.22
N ALA A 177 -2.75 28.76 -32.60
CA ALA A 177 -3.85 28.93 -31.65
C ALA A 177 -4.19 27.62 -30.90
N ILE A 178 -4.32 26.51 -31.63
CA ILE A 178 -4.56 25.17 -31.05
C ILE A 178 -3.42 24.79 -30.10
N PHE A 179 -2.19 25.12 -30.46
CA PHE A 179 -1.02 24.84 -29.65
C PHE A 179 -1.01 25.61 -28.33
N TYR A 180 -1.29 26.91 -28.37
CA TYR A 180 -1.41 27.72 -27.16
C TYR A 180 -2.52 27.22 -26.24
N GLU A 181 -3.67 26.82 -26.81
CA GLU A 181 -4.77 26.23 -26.04
C GLU A 181 -4.33 24.94 -25.34
N LEU A 182 -3.62 24.05 -26.06
CA LEU A 182 -3.13 22.79 -25.51
C LEU A 182 -2.09 23.01 -24.39
N LYS A 183 -1.20 24.01 -24.55
CA LYS A 183 -0.24 24.44 -23.52
C LYS A 183 -0.94 24.89 -22.24
N GLN A 184 -1.97 25.72 -22.36
CA GLN A 184 -2.74 26.21 -21.21
C GLN A 184 -3.54 25.09 -20.54
N MET A 185 -4.17 24.23 -21.33
CA MET A 185 -4.94 23.09 -20.80
C MET A 185 -4.04 22.13 -20.02
N LEU A 186 -2.84 21.85 -20.54
CA LEU A 186 -1.89 20.96 -19.89
C LEU A 186 -1.36 21.56 -18.58
N LEU A 187 -0.94 22.84 -18.58
CA LEU A 187 -0.50 23.53 -17.36
C LEU A 187 -1.60 23.57 -16.30
N SER A 188 -2.83 23.87 -16.69
CA SER A 188 -4.00 23.87 -15.80
C SER A 188 -4.23 22.49 -15.17
N SER A 189 -4.20 21.43 -16.00
CA SER A 189 -4.37 20.04 -15.53
C SER A 189 -3.27 19.63 -14.55
N ILE A 190 -2.01 19.98 -14.82
CA ILE A 190 -0.88 19.69 -13.93
C ILE A 190 -1.04 20.38 -12.58
N ASN A 191 -1.41 21.67 -12.58
CA ASN A 191 -1.61 22.43 -11.35
C ASN A 191 -2.77 21.86 -10.53
N LEU A 192 -3.88 21.51 -11.18
CA LEU A 192 -5.03 20.89 -10.51
C LEU A 192 -4.66 19.55 -9.87
N GLN A 193 -3.88 18.71 -10.56
CA GLN A 193 -3.41 17.43 -10.02
C GLN A 193 -2.48 17.63 -8.82
N ASN A 194 -1.59 18.62 -8.87
CA ASN A 194 -0.73 18.99 -7.74
C ASN A 194 -1.54 19.41 -6.51
N ASP A 195 -2.50 20.31 -6.69
CA ASP A 195 -3.32 20.81 -5.59
C ASP A 195 -4.15 19.69 -4.97
N MET A 196 -4.74 18.82 -5.80
CA MET A 196 -5.51 17.67 -5.32
C MET A 196 -4.64 16.69 -4.53
N LEU A 197 -3.41 16.42 -4.98
CA LEU A 197 -2.49 15.55 -4.25
C LEU A 197 -2.08 16.19 -2.92
N LYS A 198 -1.74 17.48 -2.91
CA LYS A 198 -1.39 18.22 -1.68
C LYS A 198 -2.53 18.18 -0.68
N GLU A 199 -3.77 18.38 -1.13
CA GLU A 199 -4.95 18.31 -0.28
C GLU A 199 -5.17 16.90 0.29
N LYS A 200 -5.13 15.86 -0.56
CA LYS A 200 -5.33 14.47 -0.13
C LYS A 200 -4.23 14.00 0.82
N SER A 201 -2.97 14.30 0.52
CA SER A 201 -1.82 14.00 1.38
C SER A 201 -1.98 14.64 2.75
N ARG A 202 -2.39 15.92 2.80
CA ARG A 202 -2.67 16.62 4.06
C ARG A 202 -3.80 15.96 4.85
N LYS A 203 -4.91 15.56 4.21
CA LYS A 203 -6.02 14.89 4.90
C LYS A 203 -5.59 13.57 5.53
N ILE A 204 -4.87 12.74 4.77
CA ILE A 204 -4.36 11.45 5.26
C ILE A 204 -3.40 11.67 6.44
N LYS A 205 -2.50 12.66 6.33
CA LYS A 205 -1.57 13.00 7.40
C LYS A 205 -2.30 13.34 8.70
N ILE A 206 -3.28 14.24 8.64
CA ILE A 206 -4.07 14.64 9.82
C ILE A 206 -4.78 13.44 10.42
N GLU A 207 -5.44 12.61 9.60
CA GLU A 207 -6.15 11.42 10.08
C GLU A 207 -5.22 10.43 10.79
N LYS A 208 -4.03 10.21 10.24
CA LYS A 208 -3.02 9.32 10.84
C LYS A 208 -2.46 9.91 12.14
N GLU A 209 -2.21 11.21 12.20
CA GLU A 209 -1.79 11.92 13.42
C GLU A 209 -2.87 11.83 14.51
N ASP A 210 -4.15 11.97 14.17
CA ASP A 210 -5.27 11.82 15.10
C ASP A 210 -5.38 10.39 15.66
N ILE A 211 -5.21 9.38 14.81
CA ILE A 211 -5.16 7.97 15.23
C ILE A 211 -3.97 7.72 16.15
N PHE A 212 -2.80 8.25 15.81
CA PHE A 212 -1.59 8.13 16.62
C PHE A 212 -1.81 8.72 18.02
N GLU A 213 -2.35 9.93 18.10
CA GLU A 213 -2.64 10.62 19.37
C GLU A 213 -3.65 9.84 20.23
N LYS A 214 -4.66 9.23 19.59
CA LYS A 214 -5.63 8.36 20.28
C LYS A 214 -4.93 7.13 20.89
N ILE A 215 -4.11 6.43 20.10
CA ILE A 215 -3.36 5.25 20.57
C ILE A 215 -2.39 5.64 21.68
N TYR A 216 -1.74 6.78 21.56
CA TYR A 216 -0.82 7.29 22.58
C TYR A 216 -1.52 7.54 23.92
N LYS A 217 -2.70 8.18 23.91
CA LYS A 217 -3.52 8.38 25.10
C LYS A 217 -4.00 7.06 25.70
N GLU A 218 -4.51 6.14 24.87
CA GLU A 218 -4.95 4.82 25.32
C GLU A 218 -3.79 4.04 25.98
N ARG A 219 -2.60 4.05 25.38
CA ARG A 219 -1.39 3.42 25.93
C ARG A 219 -1.00 3.98 27.30
N ASN A 220 -1.07 5.30 27.46
CA ASN A 220 -0.68 5.97 28.71
C ASN A 220 -1.70 5.76 29.83
N ASN A 221 -2.95 5.45 29.51
CA ASN A 221 -3.99 5.11 30.49
C ASN A 221 -3.89 3.65 31.01
N LEU A 222 -3.02 2.82 30.42
CA LEU A 222 -2.83 1.43 30.87
C LEU A 222 -2.02 1.34 32.17
N VAL A 223 -2.50 0.51 33.11
CA VAL A 223 -1.89 0.30 34.45
C VAL A 223 -0.48 -0.27 34.34
N TRP A 224 0.50 0.40 34.96
CA TRP A 224 1.93 0.02 34.90
C TRP A 224 2.28 -1.27 35.64
#